data_AF-A0A8G1EH34-F1
#
_entry.id   AF-A0A8G1EH34-F1
#
_cell.length_a   1.000
_cell.length_b   1.000
_cell.length_c   1.000
_cell.angle_alpha   90.00
_cell.angle_beta   90.00
_cell.angle_gamma   90.00
#
_symmetry.space_group_name_H-M   'P 1'
#
loop_
_entity.id
_entity.type
_entity.pdbx_description
1 polymer ?
#
loop_
_entity_poly.entity_id
_entity_poly.type
_entity_poly.pdbx_seq_one_letter_code
_entity_poly.pdbx_strand_id
1 'polypeptide(L)'
;MPWRRPWPTSPRERSAGRCGTPSAGREMDRFAVPLVVTIGVAGAGDLTPALALLDGILAHTPHTYLALSTAPGPVAGTDAHRQVASLDDLVRECDLLVVAGAADGALAAARAAGRTALLVLPAGRVRVEVHGDRTLESLGAYDAFNAEQVRQKEIDAKVAAWSADVRAALRKAGLAPALFEPLNRSLLPSYIRTRLLADRYRRCHLWAGTAVYVLAAAAIATVALQVLFVPEHPEVIWLEVAEIAAALFLLIAARSLEWHRKWLDYRILAERLRSALFLCFVCIRCEFPGDHPGLTLSHPPDDWMTRAFEELLETRPLEYCSLSMPLGPLKEFLLAAWIDRQIAWYAGTARTNRAWFERLLYAGEVVFIATLIAAAAHASGAGHEYAPVLAAATLILPAVAAALGAVRTQREYRQTAERASRMLNRLSSIALEIRRAEDMPTLCALLGQADEAMLREQQEWRVVFRFRELESL
;
A
#
# COMPACT_ATOMS: atom_id res chain seq x y z
N MET A 1 -3.19 25.20 11.56
CA MET A 1 -2.08 25.35 10.58
C MET A 1 -1.39 24.01 10.46
N PRO A 2 -1.48 23.30 9.32
CA PRO A 2 -0.93 21.97 9.20
C PRO A 2 0.59 22.09 9.03
N TRP A 3 1.34 21.42 9.91
CA TRP A 3 2.77 21.20 9.75
C TRP A 3 3.02 20.28 8.54
N ARG A 4 2.99 20.84 7.33
CA ARG A 4 3.69 20.24 6.18
C ARG A 4 5.17 20.25 6.54
N ARG A 5 5.84 19.10 6.54
CA ARG A 5 7.30 19.08 6.60
C ARG A 5 7.81 19.93 5.43
N PRO A 6 8.59 21.01 5.66
CA PRO A 6 9.26 21.65 4.55
C PRO A 6 10.21 20.61 3.93
N TRP A 7 10.06 20.38 2.64
CA TRP A 7 11.08 19.68 1.86
C TRP A 7 12.43 20.39 2.09
N PRO A 8 13.54 19.66 2.28
CA PRO A 8 14.82 20.30 2.55
C PRO A 8 15.21 21.20 1.37
N THR A 9 15.21 22.52 1.59
CA THR A 9 15.51 23.56 0.58
C THR A 9 17.01 23.81 0.41
N SER A 10 17.86 22.99 1.02
CA SER A 10 19.29 22.94 0.74
C SER A 10 19.91 21.61 1.20
N PRO A 11 20.92 21.10 0.49
CA PRO A 11 21.76 20.03 1.01
C PRO A 11 22.70 20.63 2.05
N ARG A 12 22.43 20.44 3.35
CA ARG A 12 23.44 20.67 4.39
C ARG A 12 24.06 19.34 4.81
N GLU A 13 25.28 19.17 4.32
CA GLU A 13 26.44 18.55 4.97
C GLU A 13 26.12 17.62 6.15
N ARG A 14 25.92 16.34 5.84
CA ARG A 14 26.38 15.27 6.72
C ARG A 14 27.77 14.85 6.23
N SER A 15 28.78 15.22 7.03
CA SER A 15 30.11 14.62 7.14
C SER A 15 30.74 14.04 5.86
N ALA A 16 31.76 14.77 5.39
CA ALA A 16 32.71 14.41 4.35
C ALA A 16 33.15 12.94 4.36
N GLY A 17 32.92 12.28 3.22
CA GLY A 17 33.38 10.94 2.91
C GLY A 17 33.22 10.64 1.42
N ARG A 18 34.02 11.33 0.59
CA ARG A 18 34.29 11.09 -0.85
C ARG A 18 33.07 11.16 -1.78
N CYS A 19 33.01 12.25 -2.57
CA CYS A 19 32.46 12.21 -3.93
C CYS A 19 33.29 11.22 -4.74
N GLY A 20 32.84 9.97 -4.81
CA GLY A 20 33.24 8.99 -5.80
C GLY A 20 32.10 8.81 -6.80
N THR A 21 32.46 8.51 -8.05
CA THR A 21 31.66 7.81 -9.05
C THR A 21 30.59 6.88 -8.46
N PRO A 22 29.45 6.67 -9.17
CA PRO A 22 28.33 5.84 -8.69
C PRO A 22 28.87 4.54 -8.12
N SER A 23 28.44 4.22 -6.90
CA SER A 23 28.91 3.06 -6.15
C SER A 23 28.64 1.79 -6.97
N ALA A 24 29.67 1.35 -7.70
CA ALA A 24 29.75 0.02 -8.26
C ALA A 24 29.69 -0.96 -7.08
N GLY A 25 28.53 -1.60 -6.88
CA GLY A 25 28.41 -2.72 -5.94
C GLY A 25 27.20 -2.74 -5.01
N ARG A 26 26.24 -1.81 -5.10
CA ARG A 26 24.93 -2.08 -4.49
C ARG A 26 24.17 -3.04 -5.40
N GLU A 27 24.13 -4.31 -5.00
CA GLU A 27 23.33 -5.33 -5.66
C GLU A 27 21.87 -4.87 -5.63
N MET A 28 21.39 -4.36 -6.77
CA MET A 28 20.01 -3.94 -6.92
C MET A 28 19.12 -5.15 -6.75
N ASP A 29 17.96 -4.96 -6.09
CA ASP A 29 16.96 -6.03 -6.01
C ASP A 29 16.64 -6.46 -7.43
N ARG A 30 16.79 -7.76 -7.71
CA ARG A 30 16.50 -8.35 -9.03
C ARG A 30 15.05 -8.14 -9.46
N PHE A 31 14.18 -7.76 -8.52
CA PHE A 31 12.77 -7.45 -8.72
C PHE A 31 12.45 -5.96 -8.64
N ALA A 32 13.47 -5.09 -8.66
CA ALA A 32 13.26 -3.67 -8.80
C ALA A 32 12.56 -3.40 -10.13
N VAL A 33 11.42 -2.71 -10.09
CA VAL A 33 10.66 -2.37 -11.28
C VAL A 33 11.32 -1.15 -11.91
N PRO A 34 11.71 -1.19 -13.20
CA PRO A 34 12.25 -0.03 -13.87
C PRO A 34 11.20 1.09 -13.97
N LEU A 35 11.64 2.31 -14.21
CA LEU A 35 10.74 3.46 -14.38
C LEU A 35 11.24 4.38 -15.48
N VAL A 36 10.37 4.72 -16.43
CA VAL A 36 10.61 5.84 -17.35
C VAL A 36 9.97 7.10 -16.78
N VAL A 37 10.77 8.14 -16.55
CA VAL A 37 10.27 9.44 -16.08
C VAL A 37 10.24 10.42 -17.25
N THR A 38 9.05 10.92 -17.58
CA THR A 38 8.84 11.86 -18.67
C THR A 38 8.99 13.28 -18.17
N ILE A 39 10.05 13.98 -18.59
CA ILE A 39 10.39 15.32 -18.13
C ILE A 39 10.09 16.33 -19.22
N GLY A 40 9.19 17.26 -18.95
CA GLY A 40 9.01 18.42 -19.82
C GLY A 40 10.12 19.43 -19.58
N VAL A 41 10.75 19.93 -20.63
CA VAL A 41 11.87 20.89 -20.53
C VAL A 41 11.47 22.21 -21.15
N ALA A 42 11.58 23.28 -20.36
CA ALA A 42 11.33 24.64 -20.82
C ALA A 42 12.51 25.57 -20.52
N GLY A 43 13.01 26.22 -21.57
CA GLY A 43 14.12 27.18 -21.50
C GLY A 43 15.49 26.57 -21.85
N ALA A 44 16.51 27.42 -21.94
CA ALA A 44 17.88 27.04 -22.31
C ALA A 44 18.79 27.14 -21.08
N GLY A 45 18.90 26.05 -20.32
CA GLY A 45 19.78 25.97 -19.16
C GLY A 45 20.15 24.54 -18.79
N ASP A 46 21.09 24.41 -17.86
CA ASP A 46 21.59 23.11 -17.39
C ASP A 46 20.56 22.40 -16.52
N LEU A 47 20.16 21.19 -16.91
CA LEU A 47 19.20 20.35 -16.18
C LEU A 47 19.86 19.47 -15.13
N THR A 48 21.19 19.37 -15.13
CA THR A 48 21.95 18.49 -14.23
C THR A 48 21.52 18.62 -12.77
N PRO A 49 21.27 19.82 -12.21
CA PRO A 49 20.80 19.92 -10.82
C PRO A 49 19.42 19.29 -10.57
N ALA A 50 18.50 19.41 -11.53
CA ALA A 50 17.16 18.83 -11.42
C ALA A 50 17.20 17.31 -11.56
N LEU A 51 18.01 16.80 -12.50
CA LEU A 51 18.23 15.36 -12.65
C LEU A 51 18.88 14.77 -11.40
N ALA A 52 19.90 15.41 -10.83
CA ALA A 52 20.53 14.96 -9.59
C ALA A 52 19.56 14.92 -8.39
N LEU A 53 18.58 15.84 -8.35
CA LEU A 53 17.50 15.79 -7.35
C LEU A 53 16.61 14.56 -7.55
N LEU A 54 16.22 14.26 -8.80
CA LEU A 54 15.39 13.10 -9.15
C LEU A 54 16.14 11.78 -8.91
N ASP A 55 17.41 11.70 -9.26
CA ASP A 55 18.28 10.55 -8.97
C ASP A 55 18.35 10.27 -7.47
N GLY A 56 18.40 11.34 -6.65
CA GLY A 56 18.36 11.24 -5.20
C GLY A 56 17.03 10.72 -4.65
N ILE A 57 15.92 11.00 -5.32
CA ILE A 57 14.59 10.46 -4.99
C ILE A 57 14.47 9.00 -5.42
N LEU A 58 15.04 8.65 -6.58
CA LEU A 58 14.97 7.33 -7.22
C LEU A 58 16.21 6.48 -6.95
N ALA A 59 16.81 6.62 -5.76
CA ALA A 59 18.11 6.02 -5.43
C ALA A 59 18.15 4.48 -5.46
N HIS A 60 17.00 3.81 -5.42
CA HIS A 60 16.86 2.35 -5.45
C HIS A 60 16.09 1.86 -6.70
N THR A 61 15.76 2.76 -7.61
CA THR A 61 14.94 2.47 -8.79
C THR A 61 15.81 2.54 -10.04
N PRO A 62 15.91 1.47 -10.86
CA PRO A 62 16.44 1.61 -12.21
C PRO A 62 15.53 2.55 -12.99
N HIS A 63 16.06 3.66 -13.51
CA HIS A 63 15.25 4.65 -14.21
C HIS A 63 15.97 5.24 -15.42
N THR A 64 15.16 5.75 -16.34
CA THR A 64 15.59 6.50 -17.52
C THR A 64 14.74 7.76 -17.67
N TYR A 65 15.32 8.81 -18.25
CA TYR A 65 14.65 10.08 -18.47
C TYR A 65 14.28 10.27 -19.95
N LEU A 66 12.99 10.47 -20.21
CA LEU A 66 12.48 10.87 -21.52
C LEU A 66 12.21 12.39 -21.51
N ALA A 67 13.03 13.16 -22.22
CA ALA A 67 12.83 14.59 -22.37
C ALA A 67 11.74 14.90 -23.40
N LEU A 68 10.77 15.72 -23.00
CA LEU A 68 9.84 16.40 -23.91
C LEU A 68 10.26 17.86 -24.02
N SER A 69 10.29 18.42 -25.23
CA SER A 69 10.65 19.82 -25.47
C SER A 69 9.90 20.38 -26.67
N THR A 70 9.62 21.69 -26.65
CA THR A 70 9.13 22.41 -27.84
C THR A 70 10.27 22.81 -28.78
N ALA A 71 11.49 22.96 -28.23
CA ALA A 71 12.68 23.30 -28.99
C ALA A 71 13.29 22.04 -29.66
N PRO A 72 13.79 22.15 -30.90
CA PRO A 72 14.46 21.05 -31.57
C PRO A 72 15.85 20.81 -30.97
N GLY A 73 16.25 19.53 -30.89
CA GLY A 73 17.59 19.10 -30.48
C GLY A 73 17.58 18.20 -29.24
N PRO A 74 18.64 17.39 -29.04
CA PRO A 74 18.74 16.53 -27.88
C PRO A 74 18.90 17.37 -26.61
N VAL A 75 18.31 16.87 -25.51
CA VAL A 75 18.45 17.46 -24.19
C VAL A 75 19.58 16.73 -23.46
N ALA A 76 20.57 17.49 -22.96
CA ALA A 76 21.71 16.92 -22.26
C ALA A 76 21.26 16.25 -20.94
N GLY A 77 21.79 15.05 -20.67
CA GLY A 77 21.51 14.30 -19.45
C GLY A 77 20.27 13.40 -19.50
N THR A 78 19.55 13.33 -20.64
CA THR A 78 18.39 12.44 -20.82
C THR A 78 18.68 11.33 -21.82
N ASP A 79 18.05 10.17 -21.63
CA ASP A 79 18.27 8.97 -22.44
C ASP A 79 17.58 9.04 -23.81
N ALA A 80 16.41 9.68 -23.85
CA ALA A 80 15.61 9.85 -25.06
C ALA A 80 15.00 11.25 -25.12
N HIS A 81 14.68 11.70 -26.33
CA HIS A 81 14.09 13.02 -26.57
C HIS A 81 12.94 12.92 -27.57
N ARG A 82 11.81 13.57 -27.26
CA ARG A 82 10.64 13.71 -28.13
C ARG A 82 10.21 15.17 -28.21
N GLN A 83 10.10 15.69 -29.44
CA GLN A 83 9.59 17.03 -29.66
C GLN A 83 8.05 17.05 -29.57
N VAL A 84 7.49 18.05 -28.90
CA VAL A 84 6.05 18.29 -28.79
C VAL A 84 5.65 19.60 -29.48
N ALA A 85 4.42 19.67 -29.99
CA ALA A 85 3.97 20.76 -30.85
C ALA A 85 3.71 22.07 -30.10
N SER A 86 3.30 21.99 -28.82
CA SER A 86 2.95 23.16 -28.02
C SER A 86 3.38 23.03 -26.56
N LEU A 87 3.37 24.16 -25.85
CA LEU A 87 3.60 24.19 -24.41
C LEU A 87 2.48 23.48 -23.64
N ASP A 88 1.24 23.55 -24.12
CA ASP A 88 0.11 22.85 -23.50
C ASP A 88 0.27 21.33 -23.63
N ASP A 89 0.71 20.85 -24.81
CA ASP A 89 1.04 19.43 -25.00
C ASP A 89 2.19 19.00 -24.09
N LEU A 90 3.22 19.86 -23.94
CA LEU A 90 4.35 19.62 -23.04
C LEU A 90 3.88 19.37 -21.61
N VAL A 91 3.08 20.28 -21.05
CA VAL A 91 2.60 20.20 -19.67
C VAL A 91 1.60 19.06 -19.48
N ARG A 92 0.83 18.71 -20.52
CA ARG A 92 -0.12 17.60 -20.46
C ARG A 92 0.57 16.24 -20.46
N GLU A 93 1.60 16.08 -21.27
CA GLU A 93 2.26 14.80 -21.54
C GLU A 93 3.46 14.50 -20.62
N CYS A 94 4.00 15.50 -19.90
CA CYS A 94 5.07 15.28 -18.94
C CYS A 94 4.56 14.88 -17.56
N ASP A 95 5.39 14.12 -16.83
CA ASP A 95 5.18 13.81 -15.41
C ASP A 95 5.47 15.03 -14.52
N LEU A 96 6.51 15.77 -14.89
CA LEU A 96 6.96 16.97 -14.22
C LEU A 96 7.63 17.90 -15.23
N LEU A 97 7.56 19.20 -14.96
CA LEU A 97 8.19 20.23 -15.78
C LEU A 97 9.50 20.69 -15.14
N VAL A 98 10.60 20.68 -15.87
CA VAL A 98 11.85 21.34 -15.49
C VAL A 98 11.97 22.65 -16.26
N VAL A 99 12.07 23.75 -15.51
CA VAL A 99 12.17 25.10 -16.06
C VAL A 99 13.58 25.62 -15.79
N ALA A 100 14.34 25.87 -16.84
CA ALA A 100 15.71 26.37 -16.76
C ALA A 100 15.81 27.76 -17.43
N GLY A 101 16.18 28.78 -16.65
CA GLY A 101 16.26 30.17 -17.13
C GLY A 101 14.90 30.90 -17.12
N ALA A 102 14.78 31.96 -17.93
CA ALA A 102 13.59 32.81 -17.99
C ALA A 102 12.51 32.19 -18.90
N ALA A 103 11.66 31.33 -18.33
CA ALA A 103 10.55 30.69 -19.03
C ALA A 103 9.24 30.82 -18.24
N ASP A 104 8.87 32.08 -17.92
CA ASP A 104 7.70 32.41 -17.10
C ASP A 104 6.38 31.85 -17.66
N GLY A 105 6.25 31.77 -19.00
CA GLY A 105 5.09 31.17 -19.66
C GLY A 105 4.91 29.68 -19.37
N ALA A 106 6.01 28.92 -19.34
CA ALA A 106 5.97 27.49 -19.03
C ALA A 106 5.60 27.23 -17.58
N LEU A 107 6.11 28.05 -16.67
CA LEU A 107 5.76 27.96 -15.26
C LEU A 107 4.29 28.33 -15.02
N ALA A 108 3.77 29.35 -15.71
CA ALA A 108 2.35 29.71 -15.64
C ALA A 108 1.46 28.57 -16.16
N ALA A 109 1.84 27.92 -17.27
CA ALA A 109 1.12 26.76 -17.81
C ALA A 109 1.13 25.58 -16.83
N ALA A 110 2.28 25.26 -16.23
CA ALA A 110 2.37 24.20 -15.21
C ALA A 110 1.46 24.49 -14.00
N ARG A 111 1.46 25.74 -13.50
CA ARG A 111 0.57 26.16 -12.40
C ARG A 111 -0.90 26.01 -12.77
N ALA A 112 -1.28 26.43 -13.98
CA ALA A 112 -2.65 26.32 -14.47
C ALA A 112 -3.12 24.86 -14.58
N ALA A 113 -2.22 23.97 -15.01
CA ALA A 113 -2.47 22.54 -15.11
C ALA A 113 -2.30 21.79 -13.77
N GLY A 114 -1.82 22.45 -12.71
CA GLY A 114 -1.52 21.81 -11.43
C GLY A 114 -0.36 20.80 -11.50
N ARG A 115 0.61 21.02 -12.39
CA ARG A 115 1.77 20.16 -12.61
C ARG A 115 2.98 20.60 -11.80
N THR A 116 3.61 19.66 -11.10
CA THR A 116 4.83 19.89 -10.34
C THR A 116 5.95 20.40 -11.25
N ALA A 117 6.57 21.50 -10.84
CA ALA A 117 7.66 22.14 -11.60
C ALA A 117 8.95 22.23 -10.78
N LEU A 118 10.08 21.91 -11.41
CA LEU A 118 11.43 22.07 -10.88
C LEU A 118 12.09 23.27 -11.54
N LEU A 119 12.27 24.36 -10.80
CA LEU A 119 12.98 25.54 -11.29
C LEU A 119 14.46 25.42 -11.00
N VAL A 120 15.28 25.42 -12.05
CA VAL A 120 16.73 25.51 -11.92
C VAL A 120 17.12 26.98 -11.84
N LEU A 121 17.53 27.41 -10.65
CA LEU A 121 17.97 28.78 -10.38
C LEU A 121 19.43 28.98 -10.81
N PRO A 122 19.85 30.24 -11.07
CA PRO A 122 21.26 30.58 -11.19
C PRO A 122 22.05 30.04 -9.99
N ALA A 123 23.28 29.57 -10.22
CA ALA A 123 24.11 28.82 -9.27
C ALA A 123 23.70 27.36 -8.99
N GLY A 124 22.83 26.77 -9.82
CA GLY A 124 22.56 25.31 -9.79
C GLY A 124 21.69 24.86 -8.62
N ARG A 125 20.96 25.77 -7.96
CA ARG A 125 19.98 25.41 -6.93
C ARG A 125 18.65 25.05 -7.58
N VAL A 126 18.01 23.98 -7.13
CA VAL A 126 16.66 23.61 -7.58
C VAL A 126 15.64 24.10 -6.57
N ARG A 127 14.64 24.84 -7.05
CA ARG A 127 13.43 25.17 -6.29
C ARG A 127 12.28 24.32 -6.81
N VAL A 128 11.66 23.57 -5.91
CA VAL A 128 10.51 22.73 -6.22
C VAL A 128 9.22 23.52 -6.00
N GLU A 129 8.36 23.57 -7.01
CA GLU A 129 6.98 24.03 -6.89
C GLU A 129 6.05 22.82 -6.94
N VAL A 130 5.63 22.36 -5.76
CA VAL A 130 4.78 21.17 -5.60
C VAL A 130 3.32 21.57 -5.85
N HIS A 131 2.66 20.83 -6.73
CA HIS A 131 1.24 21.02 -7.03
C HIS A 131 0.39 19.84 -6.55
N GLY A 132 -0.91 19.83 -6.93
CA GLY A 132 -1.87 18.82 -6.48
C GLY A 132 -1.69 17.43 -7.09
N ASP A 133 -0.83 17.30 -8.10
CA ASP A 133 -0.50 16.03 -8.79
C ASP A 133 0.31 15.06 -7.93
N ARG A 134 1.05 15.55 -6.92
CA ARG A 134 1.84 14.75 -5.96
C ARG A 134 2.90 13.87 -6.64
N THR A 135 3.39 14.24 -7.81
CA THR A 135 4.34 13.44 -8.61
C THR A 135 5.58 13.04 -7.81
N LEU A 136 6.21 13.96 -7.08
CA LEU A 136 7.43 13.65 -6.31
C LEU A 136 7.17 12.67 -5.14
N GLU A 137 5.99 12.75 -4.51
CA GLU A 137 5.61 11.79 -3.47
C GLU A 137 5.33 10.40 -4.08
N SER A 138 4.76 10.39 -5.29
CA SER A 138 4.56 9.17 -6.08
C SER A 138 5.89 8.51 -6.44
N LEU A 139 6.86 9.28 -6.96
CA LEU A 139 8.22 8.80 -7.24
C LEU A 139 8.91 8.28 -5.97
N GLY A 140 8.80 8.99 -4.84
CA GLY A 140 9.35 8.53 -3.57
C GLY A 140 8.68 7.25 -3.04
N ALA A 141 7.38 7.06 -3.28
CA ALA A 141 6.67 5.83 -2.94
C ALA A 141 7.09 4.64 -3.83
N TYR A 142 7.33 4.91 -5.12
CA TYR A 142 7.88 3.95 -6.07
C TYR A 142 9.28 3.49 -5.64
N ASP A 143 10.16 4.44 -5.32
CA ASP A 143 11.50 4.14 -4.83
C ASP A 143 11.48 3.36 -3.52
N ALA A 144 10.61 3.76 -2.59
CA ALA A 144 10.42 3.04 -1.34
C ALA A 144 10.02 1.58 -1.58
N PHE A 145 9.16 1.29 -2.57
CA PHE A 145 8.79 -0.08 -2.94
C PHE A 145 9.97 -0.87 -3.50
N ASN A 146 10.82 -0.27 -4.33
CA ASN A 146 12.02 -0.92 -4.87
C ASN A 146 13.11 -1.11 -3.80
N ALA A 147 13.19 -0.22 -2.82
CA ALA A 147 14.12 -0.32 -1.69
C ALA A 147 13.77 -1.45 -0.70
N GLU A 148 12.53 -1.94 -0.71
CA GLU A 148 12.09 -3.01 0.19
C GLU A 148 12.78 -4.35 -0.13
N GLN A 149 13.32 -5.00 0.90
CA GLN A 149 13.96 -6.29 0.74
C GLN A 149 13.07 -7.45 1.20
N VAL A 150 13.01 -8.49 0.38
CA VAL A 150 12.38 -9.77 0.70
C VAL A 150 13.38 -10.88 0.48
N ARG A 151 13.40 -11.87 1.40
CA ARG A 151 14.35 -12.98 1.30
C ARG A 151 14.07 -13.77 0.04
N GLN A 152 15.08 -13.92 -0.80
CA GLN A 152 14.95 -14.59 -2.10
C GLN A 152 14.39 -16.01 -1.99
N LYS A 153 14.93 -16.79 -1.04
CA LYS A 153 14.45 -18.15 -0.73
C LYS A 153 12.95 -18.20 -0.40
N GLU A 154 12.41 -17.17 0.24
CA GLU A 154 10.98 -17.09 0.58
C GLU A 154 10.13 -16.83 -0.67
N ILE A 155 10.61 -15.98 -1.57
CA ILE A 155 9.97 -15.76 -2.87
C ILE A 155 9.97 -17.05 -3.67
N ASP A 156 11.14 -17.68 -3.87
CA ASP A 156 11.26 -18.87 -4.71
C ASP A 156 10.41 -20.04 -4.18
N ALA A 157 10.37 -20.25 -2.87
CA ALA A 157 9.53 -21.27 -2.25
C ALA A 157 8.03 -21.01 -2.50
N LYS A 158 7.58 -19.76 -2.38
CA LYS A 158 6.17 -19.39 -2.61
C LYS A 158 5.80 -19.41 -4.09
N VAL A 159 6.70 -18.98 -4.97
CA VAL A 159 6.55 -19.10 -6.43
C VAL A 159 6.41 -20.57 -6.82
N ALA A 160 7.28 -21.45 -6.33
CA ALA A 160 7.21 -22.88 -6.62
C ALA A 160 5.89 -23.52 -6.15
N ALA A 161 5.45 -23.22 -4.93
CA ALA A 161 4.18 -23.72 -4.40
C ALA A 161 2.98 -23.23 -5.23
N TRP A 162 2.93 -21.92 -5.53
CA TRP A 162 1.82 -21.35 -6.29
C TRP A 162 1.80 -21.84 -7.75
N SER A 163 2.96 -21.98 -8.36
CA SER A 163 3.12 -22.54 -9.71
C SER A 163 2.65 -24.00 -9.77
N ALA A 164 2.96 -24.81 -8.75
CA ALA A 164 2.48 -26.18 -8.65
C ALA A 164 0.94 -26.25 -8.55
N ASP A 165 0.32 -25.39 -7.72
CA ASP A 165 -1.14 -25.29 -7.59
C ASP A 165 -1.80 -24.95 -8.94
N VAL A 166 -1.31 -23.92 -9.63
CA VAL A 166 -1.90 -23.46 -10.89
C VAL A 166 -1.69 -24.48 -12.02
N ARG A 167 -0.51 -25.10 -12.10
CA ARG A 167 -0.27 -26.18 -13.06
C ARG A 167 -1.13 -27.42 -12.77
N ALA A 168 -1.46 -27.69 -11.51
CA ALA A 168 -2.41 -28.75 -11.16
C ALA A 168 -3.83 -28.39 -11.60
N ALA A 169 -4.26 -27.15 -11.41
CA ALA A 169 -5.56 -26.66 -11.87
C ALA A 169 -5.69 -26.69 -13.41
N LEU A 170 -4.64 -26.29 -14.14
CA LEU A 170 -4.60 -26.39 -15.60
C LEU A 170 -4.77 -27.83 -16.08
N ARG A 171 -4.01 -28.79 -15.50
CA ARG A 171 -4.14 -30.22 -15.85
C ARG A 171 -5.54 -30.75 -15.60
N LYS A 172 -6.12 -30.40 -14.44
CA LYS A 172 -7.46 -30.85 -14.08
C LYS A 172 -8.51 -30.36 -15.07
N ALA A 173 -8.37 -29.14 -15.56
CA ALA A 173 -9.26 -28.56 -16.55
C ALA A 173 -9.00 -29.04 -18.00
N GLY A 174 -7.96 -29.86 -18.23
CA GLY A 174 -7.59 -30.33 -19.58
C GLY A 174 -6.76 -29.33 -20.39
N LEU A 175 -6.12 -28.35 -19.75
CA LEU A 175 -5.23 -27.37 -20.39
C LEU A 175 -3.75 -27.74 -20.19
N ALA A 176 -2.91 -27.34 -21.14
CA ALA A 176 -1.48 -27.58 -21.09
C ALA A 176 -0.81 -26.77 -19.96
N PRO A 177 -0.03 -27.39 -19.05
CA PRO A 177 0.64 -26.67 -17.96
C PRO A 177 1.66 -25.63 -18.43
N ALA A 178 2.21 -25.83 -19.62
CA ALA A 178 3.18 -24.92 -20.24
C ALA A 178 2.60 -23.53 -20.51
N LEU A 179 1.28 -23.38 -20.60
CA LEU A 179 0.61 -22.09 -20.77
C LEU A 179 0.93 -21.10 -19.63
N PHE A 180 1.25 -21.61 -18.44
CA PHE A 180 1.59 -20.77 -17.29
C PHE A 180 3.07 -20.37 -17.23
N GLU A 181 3.94 -20.99 -18.03
CA GLU A 181 5.39 -20.78 -17.92
C GLU A 181 5.85 -19.33 -18.15
N PRO A 182 5.30 -18.57 -19.13
CA PRO A 182 5.67 -17.17 -19.30
C PRO A 182 5.33 -16.32 -18.07
N LEU A 183 4.13 -16.50 -17.51
CA LEU A 183 3.67 -15.79 -16.32
C LEU A 183 4.44 -16.18 -15.08
N ASN A 184 4.85 -17.45 -14.97
CA ASN A 184 5.68 -17.98 -13.90
C ASN A 184 7.08 -17.31 -13.88
N ARG A 185 7.61 -16.93 -15.04
CA ARG A 185 8.94 -16.28 -15.16
C ARG A 185 8.88 -14.76 -15.01
N SER A 186 7.79 -14.11 -15.42
CA SER A 186 7.67 -12.64 -15.38
C SER A 186 6.86 -12.14 -14.19
N LEU A 187 5.54 -12.27 -14.21
CA LEU A 187 4.63 -11.64 -13.25
C LEU A 187 4.58 -12.33 -11.88
N LEU A 188 4.65 -13.66 -11.84
CA LEU A 188 4.42 -14.40 -10.60
C LEU A 188 5.42 -14.04 -9.49
N PRO A 189 6.74 -13.94 -9.74
CA PRO A 189 7.69 -13.52 -8.72
C PRO A 189 7.38 -12.12 -8.16
N SER A 190 7.02 -11.17 -9.02
CA SER A 190 6.63 -9.82 -8.62
C SER A 190 5.35 -9.82 -7.80
N TYR A 191 4.33 -10.59 -8.19
CA TYR A 191 3.12 -10.79 -7.38
C TYR A 191 3.45 -11.31 -5.97
N ILE A 192 4.29 -12.35 -5.88
CA ILE A 192 4.66 -12.97 -4.60
C ILE A 192 5.45 -11.99 -3.73
N ARG A 193 6.42 -11.24 -4.31
CA ARG A 193 7.17 -10.20 -3.59
C ARG A 193 6.23 -9.15 -3.02
N THR A 194 5.34 -8.58 -3.84
CA THR A 194 4.39 -7.55 -3.42
C THR A 194 3.44 -8.07 -2.33
N ARG A 195 2.95 -9.30 -2.47
CA ARG A 195 2.10 -9.94 -1.45
C ARG A 195 2.82 -10.13 -0.11
N LEU A 196 4.08 -10.57 -0.14
CA LEU A 196 4.90 -10.74 1.07
C LEU A 196 5.12 -9.42 1.81
N LEU A 197 5.37 -8.34 1.05
CA LEU A 197 5.51 -7.00 1.61
C LEU A 197 4.19 -6.51 2.21
N ALA A 198 3.07 -6.68 1.51
CA ALA A 198 1.75 -6.35 2.03
C ALA A 198 1.46 -7.07 3.36
N ASP A 199 1.76 -8.38 3.45
CA ASP A 199 1.57 -9.17 4.67
C ASP A 199 2.50 -8.75 5.83
N ARG A 200 3.74 -8.32 5.51
CA ARG A 200 4.68 -7.79 6.50
C ARG A 200 4.16 -6.49 7.10
N TYR A 201 3.83 -5.52 6.26
CA TYR A 201 3.38 -4.20 6.72
C TYR A 201 2.01 -4.24 7.40
N ARG A 202 1.13 -5.14 6.96
CA ARG A 202 -0.10 -5.46 7.68
C ARG A 202 0.20 -5.86 9.13
N ARG A 203 1.11 -6.82 9.32
CA ARG A 203 1.47 -7.29 10.67
C ARG A 203 2.06 -6.16 11.50
N CYS A 204 3.01 -5.38 10.98
CA CYS A 204 3.62 -4.27 11.71
C CYS A 204 2.57 -3.25 12.17
N HIS A 205 1.71 -2.80 11.25
CA HIS A 205 0.66 -1.83 11.56
C HIS A 205 -0.31 -2.35 12.63
N LEU A 206 -0.80 -3.57 12.44
CA LEU A 206 -1.78 -4.19 13.33
C LEU A 206 -1.20 -4.47 14.73
N TRP A 207 0.05 -4.94 14.82
CA TRP A 207 0.73 -5.19 16.09
C TRP A 207 1.03 -3.90 16.84
N ALA A 208 1.54 -2.88 16.15
CA ALA A 208 1.83 -1.58 16.77
C ALA A 208 0.57 -0.95 17.36
N GLY A 209 -0.54 -0.98 16.60
CA GLY A 209 -1.82 -0.50 17.07
C GLY A 209 -2.31 -1.22 18.34
N THR A 210 -2.23 -2.55 18.35
CA THR A 210 -2.62 -3.36 19.53
C THR A 210 -1.69 -3.12 20.72
N ALA A 211 -0.38 -3.02 20.47
CA ALA A 211 0.62 -2.79 21.52
C ALA A 211 0.42 -1.45 22.22
N VAL A 212 0.06 -0.38 21.50
CA VAL A 212 -0.23 0.93 22.11
C VAL A 212 -1.37 0.85 23.13
N TYR A 213 -2.47 0.17 22.81
CA TYR A 213 -3.59 0.02 23.75
C TYR A 213 -3.25 -0.90 24.93
N VAL A 214 -2.47 -1.96 24.70
CA VAL A 214 -2.00 -2.84 25.77
C VAL A 214 -1.05 -2.09 26.73
N LEU A 215 -0.11 -1.32 26.19
CA LEU A 215 0.81 -0.49 27.00
C LEU A 215 0.06 0.57 27.80
N ALA A 216 -0.98 1.19 27.22
CA ALA A 216 -1.80 2.16 27.95
C ALA A 216 -2.55 1.53 29.13
N ALA A 217 -3.12 0.34 28.96
CA ALA A 217 -3.75 -0.39 30.05
C ALA A 217 -2.74 -0.90 31.09
N ALA A 218 -1.55 -1.32 30.64
CA ALA A 218 -0.45 -1.73 31.51
C ALA A 218 0.06 -0.57 32.38
N ALA A 219 0.22 0.63 31.81
CA ALA A 219 0.58 1.84 32.55
C ALA A 219 -0.38 2.13 33.72
N ILE A 220 -1.69 2.06 33.46
CA ILE A 220 -2.71 2.23 34.51
C ILE A 220 -2.58 1.13 35.58
N ALA A 221 -2.29 -0.11 35.18
CA ALA A 221 -2.08 -1.20 36.13
C ALA A 221 -0.81 -1.02 36.96
N THR A 222 0.29 -0.57 36.35
CA THR A 222 1.56 -0.28 37.03
C THR A 222 1.35 0.75 38.14
N VAL A 223 0.67 1.87 37.85
CA VAL A 223 0.38 2.91 38.85
C VAL A 223 -0.53 2.38 39.95
N ALA A 224 -1.63 1.70 39.59
CA ALA A 224 -2.57 1.17 40.57
C ALA A 224 -1.88 0.17 41.52
N LEU A 225 -1.03 -0.72 40.99
CA LEU A 225 -0.31 -1.70 41.79
C LEU A 225 0.75 -1.05 42.67
N GLN A 226 1.51 -0.07 42.15
CA GLN A 226 2.52 0.66 42.91
C GLN A 226 1.89 1.39 44.10
N VAL A 227 0.84 2.17 43.86
CA VAL A 227 0.18 2.97 44.91
C VAL A 227 -0.48 2.10 45.99
N LEU A 228 -1.10 0.98 45.59
CA LEU A 228 -1.93 0.17 46.51
C LEU A 228 -1.16 -0.92 47.25
N PHE A 229 -0.11 -1.50 46.66
CA PHE A 229 0.60 -2.64 47.23
C PHE A 229 2.06 -2.34 47.58
N VAL A 230 2.68 -1.38 46.91
CA VAL A 230 4.13 -1.14 47.02
C VAL A 230 4.45 0.36 47.15
N PRO A 231 3.84 1.08 48.12
CA PRO A 231 4.03 2.52 48.25
C PRO A 231 5.48 2.91 48.59
N GLU A 232 6.22 2.02 49.25
CA GLU A 232 7.61 2.24 49.69
C GLU A 232 8.63 2.19 48.54
N HIS A 233 8.24 1.72 47.35
CA HIS A 233 9.11 1.58 46.19
C HIS A 233 8.68 2.54 45.06
N PRO A 234 8.91 3.86 45.22
CA PRO A 234 8.53 4.85 44.23
C PRO A 234 9.25 4.64 42.88
N GLU A 235 10.37 3.93 42.85
CA GLU A 235 11.09 3.58 41.62
C GLU A 235 10.26 2.77 40.62
N VAL A 236 9.20 2.07 41.05
CA VAL A 236 8.28 1.33 40.16
C VAL A 236 7.55 2.28 39.21
N ILE A 237 7.39 3.56 39.55
CA ILE A 237 6.77 4.56 38.66
C ILE A 237 7.53 4.73 37.34
N TRP A 238 8.85 4.46 37.33
CA TRP A 238 9.64 4.53 36.10
C TRP A 238 9.21 3.48 35.07
N LEU A 239 8.56 2.40 35.49
CA LEU A 239 7.98 1.42 34.57
C LEU A 239 6.80 2.02 33.80
N GLU A 240 5.92 2.78 34.45
CA GLU A 240 4.82 3.50 33.78
C GLU A 240 5.38 4.49 32.75
N VAL A 241 6.40 5.26 33.13
CA VAL A 241 7.08 6.21 32.24
C VAL A 241 7.65 5.48 31.03
N ALA A 242 8.25 4.30 31.23
CA ALA A 242 8.77 3.47 30.14
C ALA A 242 7.65 2.93 29.23
N GLU A 243 6.50 2.52 29.78
CA GLU A 243 5.34 2.05 29.02
C GLU A 243 4.74 3.15 28.14
N ILE A 244 4.57 4.36 28.69
CA ILE A 244 4.10 5.54 27.95
C ILE A 244 5.12 5.94 26.87
N ALA A 245 6.42 5.98 27.20
CA ALA A 245 7.47 6.29 26.24
C ALA A 245 7.50 5.26 25.09
N ALA A 246 7.33 3.97 25.39
CA ALA A 246 7.24 2.92 24.39
C ALA A 246 6.01 3.07 23.49
N ALA A 247 4.84 3.41 24.06
CA ALA A 247 3.63 3.67 23.28
C ALA A 247 3.81 4.87 22.33
N LEU A 248 4.39 5.98 22.80
CA LEU A 248 4.72 7.13 21.97
C LEU A 248 5.72 6.80 20.87
N PHE A 249 6.78 6.05 21.21
CA PHE A 249 7.76 5.59 20.23
C PHE A 249 7.10 4.74 19.13
N LEU A 250 6.20 3.81 19.49
CA LEU A 250 5.47 3.00 18.52
C LEU A 250 4.57 3.85 17.61
N LEU A 251 3.90 4.88 18.14
CA LEU A 251 3.09 5.80 17.33
C LEU A 251 3.96 6.60 16.35
N ILE A 252 5.09 7.13 16.82
CA ILE A 252 6.05 7.87 15.99
C ILE A 252 6.64 6.94 14.91
N ALA A 253 7.03 5.72 15.27
CA ALA A 253 7.57 4.72 14.35
C ALA A 253 6.53 4.32 13.30
N ALA A 254 5.30 4.01 13.70
CA ALA A 254 4.22 3.65 12.78
C ALA A 254 3.91 4.74 11.75
N ARG A 255 3.95 6.02 12.19
CA ARG A 255 3.74 7.19 11.32
C ARG A 255 4.94 7.45 10.41
N SER A 256 6.15 7.43 10.95
CA SER A 256 7.37 7.78 10.20
C SER A 256 7.81 6.71 9.21
N LEU A 257 7.50 5.44 9.48
CA LEU A 257 7.78 4.31 8.59
C LEU A 257 6.62 3.99 7.65
N GLU A 258 5.51 4.73 7.77
CA GLU A 258 4.34 4.67 6.89
C GLU A 258 3.77 3.25 6.73
N TRP A 259 3.79 2.45 7.80
CA TRP A 259 3.39 1.04 7.74
C TRP A 259 1.98 0.83 7.20
N HIS A 260 1.07 1.76 7.53
CA HIS A 260 -0.31 1.71 7.07
C HIS A 260 -0.41 1.94 5.55
N ARG A 261 0.21 3.02 5.05
CA ARG A 261 0.27 3.33 3.61
C ARG A 261 0.90 2.19 2.82
N LYS A 262 2.08 1.71 3.24
CA LYS A 262 2.79 0.59 2.59
C LYS A 262 1.93 -0.67 2.55
N TRP A 263 1.24 -1.00 3.64
CA TRP A 263 0.32 -2.14 3.66
C TRP A 263 -0.79 -2.00 2.62
N LEU A 264 -1.49 -0.86 2.58
CA LEU A 264 -2.60 -0.66 1.67
C LEU A 264 -2.16 -0.65 0.20
N ASP A 265 -1.13 0.14 -0.11
CA ASP A 265 -0.64 0.29 -1.49
C ASP A 265 -0.12 -1.07 -2.02
N TYR A 266 0.69 -1.79 -1.23
CA TYR A 266 1.20 -3.10 -1.67
C TYR A 266 0.09 -4.13 -1.80
N ARG A 267 -0.95 -4.08 -0.95
CA ARG A 267 -2.10 -4.98 -1.10
C ARG A 267 -2.84 -4.70 -2.41
N ILE A 268 -3.07 -3.44 -2.76
CA ILE A 268 -3.73 -3.06 -4.02
C ILE A 268 -2.91 -3.56 -5.22
N LEU A 269 -1.61 -3.27 -5.25
CA LEU A 269 -0.73 -3.73 -6.32
C LEU A 269 -0.69 -5.26 -6.40
N ALA A 270 -0.63 -5.97 -5.28
CA ALA A 270 -0.67 -7.43 -5.26
C ALA A 270 -1.98 -7.99 -5.82
N GLU A 271 -3.13 -7.41 -5.47
CA GLU A 271 -4.42 -7.85 -6.00
C GLU A 271 -4.56 -7.59 -7.50
N ARG A 272 -4.05 -6.46 -8.01
CA ARG A 272 -4.02 -6.18 -9.46
C ARG A 272 -3.13 -7.17 -10.21
N LEU A 273 -1.91 -7.42 -9.70
CA LEU A 273 -1.01 -8.43 -10.28
C LEU A 273 -1.64 -9.82 -10.25
N ARG A 274 -2.36 -10.17 -9.18
CA ARG A 274 -3.07 -11.45 -9.07
C ARG A 274 -4.13 -11.59 -10.16
N SER A 275 -4.96 -10.58 -10.38
CA SER A 275 -5.96 -10.61 -11.45
C SER A 275 -5.31 -10.67 -12.83
N ALA A 276 -4.24 -9.89 -13.05
CA ALA A 276 -3.51 -9.90 -14.31
C ALA A 276 -2.98 -11.29 -14.69
N LEU A 277 -2.49 -12.09 -13.72
CA LEU A 277 -2.06 -13.47 -13.94
C LEU A 277 -3.15 -14.34 -14.60
N PHE A 278 -4.43 -14.08 -14.32
CA PHE A 278 -5.54 -14.84 -14.91
C PHE A 278 -6.14 -14.19 -16.15
N LEU A 279 -6.25 -12.85 -16.17
CA LEU A 279 -6.78 -12.11 -17.31
C LEU A 279 -5.88 -12.21 -18.56
N CYS A 280 -4.57 -12.45 -18.38
CA CYS A 280 -3.64 -12.77 -19.46
C CYS A 280 -4.12 -13.90 -20.38
N PHE A 281 -4.80 -14.92 -19.83
CA PHE A 281 -5.25 -16.07 -20.60
C PHE A 281 -6.33 -15.70 -21.63
N VAL A 282 -7.11 -14.65 -21.39
CA VAL A 282 -8.30 -14.28 -22.20
C VAL A 282 -8.09 -13.01 -23.04
N CYS A 283 -6.83 -12.57 -23.21
CA CYS A 283 -6.49 -11.34 -23.95
C CYS A 283 -7.17 -10.06 -23.41
N ILE A 284 -7.72 -10.08 -22.18
CA ILE A 284 -8.31 -8.88 -21.60
C ILE A 284 -7.17 -7.97 -21.20
N ARG A 285 -7.11 -6.79 -21.81
CA ARG A 285 -6.20 -5.74 -21.36
C ARG A 285 -6.64 -5.35 -19.95
N CYS A 286 -5.73 -5.48 -19.00
CA CYS A 286 -5.90 -4.95 -17.65
C CYS A 286 -5.73 -3.43 -17.71
N GLU A 287 -6.68 -2.73 -18.32
CA GLU A 287 -6.67 -1.28 -18.35
C GLU A 287 -6.99 -0.76 -16.95
N PHE A 288 -6.35 0.33 -16.54
CA PHE A 288 -6.88 1.10 -15.43
C PHE A 288 -8.27 1.58 -15.84
N PRO A 289 -9.31 1.51 -14.97
CA PRO A 289 -10.59 2.14 -15.28
C PRO A 289 -10.38 3.67 -15.41
N GLY A 290 -10.00 4.11 -16.60
CA GLY A 290 -9.94 5.51 -16.99
C GLY A 290 -11.37 6.00 -17.18
N ASP A 291 -11.69 7.13 -16.59
CA ASP A 291 -12.92 7.89 -16.85
C ASP A 291 -14.24 7.31 -16.33
N HIS A 292 -14.24 6.74 -15.13
CA HIS A 292 -15.47 6.74 -14.33
C HIS A 292 -15.52 8.00 -13.43
N PRO A 293 -16.40 8.97 -13.70
CA PRO A 293 -16.44 10.27 -13.01
C PRO A 293 -16.77 10.20 -11.50
N GLY A 294 -16.98 9.00 -10.93
CA GLY A 294 -17.12 8.77 -9.49
C GLY A 294 -15.91 8.11 -8.79
N LEU A 295 -14.90 7.63 -9.52
CA LEU A 295 -13.73 6.91 -8.98
C LEU A 295 -12.43 7.75 -8.93
N THR A 296 -12.45 8.93 -9.56
CA THR A 296 -11.33 9.88 -9.68
C THR A 296 -10.90 10.54 -8.37
N LEU A 297 -11.69 10.44 -7.29
CA LEU A 297 -11.32 10.95 -5.97
C LEU A 297 -10.15 10.18 -5.32
N SER A 298 -9.83 8.98 -5.84
CA SER A 298 -8.88 8.05 -5.20
C SER A 298 -7.50 8.02 -5.86
N HIS A 299 -7.41 8.35 -7.15
CA HIS A 299 -6.19 8.25 -7.94
C HIS A 299 -5.93 9.57 -8.67
N PRO A 300 -4.86 10.30 -8.30
CA PRO A 300 -4.24 11.23 -9.23
C PRO A 300 -3.83 10.44 -10.49
N PRO A 301 -3.85 11.07 -11.68
CA PRO A 301 -3.36 10.47 -12.93
C PRO A 301 -1.95 9.85 -12.82
N ASP A 302 -1.14 10.31 -11.85
CA ASP A 302 0.25 9.89 -11.62
C ASP A 302 0.47 9.02 -10.38
N ASP A 303 -0.47 8.13 -10.03
CA ASP A 303 -0.30 7.21 -8.90
C ASP A 303 0.77 6.12 -9.19
N TRP A 304 1.73 5.99 -8.29
CA TRP A 304 2.92 5.14 -8.48
C TRP A 304 2.57 3.67 -8.74
N MET A 305 1.47 3.19 -8.15
CA MET A 305 1.01 1.81 -8.32
C MET A 305 0.52 1.52 -9.74
N THR A 306 -0.09 2.51 -10.39
CA THR A 306 -0.53 2.41 -11.78
C THR A 306 0.69 2.22 -12.67
N ARG A 307 1.69 3.10 -12.52
CA ARG A 307 2.96 3.02 -13.23
C ARG A 307 3.67 1.70 -12.98
N ALA A 308 3.83 1.31 -11.72
CA ALA A 308 4.51 0.06 -11.36
C ALA A 308 3.80 -1.16 -11.96
N PHE A 309 2.47 -1.14 -11.99
CA PHE A 309 1.69 -2.19 -12.61
C PHE A 309 1.90 -2.20 -14.12
N GLU A 310 1.80 -1.07 -14.80
CA GLU A 310 2.00 -0.94 -16.25
C GLU A 310 3.39 -1.42 -16.68
N GLU A 311 4.45 -0.97 -16.00
CA GLU A 311 5.84 -1.41 -16.24
C GLU A 311 5.99 -2.95 -16.07
N LEU A 312 5.40 -3.50 -15.00
CA LEU A 312 5.36 -4.95 -14.79
C LEU A 312 4.54 -5.69 -15.87
N LEU A 313 3.57 -5.01 -16.49
CA LEU A 313 2.78 -5.58 -17.59
C LEU A 313 3.48 -5.46 -18.95
N GLU A 314 4.27 -4.42 -19.18
CA GLU A 314 5.02 -4.21 -20.43
C GLU A 314 6.18 -5.18 -20.58
N THR A 315 6.80 -5.59 -19.47
CA THR A 315 7.86 -6.61 -19.44
C THR A 315 7.38 -8.04 -19.77
N ARG A 316 6.10 -8.21 -20.12
CA ARG A 316 5.52 -9.53 -20.41
C ARG A 316 5.63 -9.90 -21.90
N PRO A 317 5.93 -11.16 -22.25
CA PRO A 317 5.95 -11.59 -23.65
C PRO A 317 4.54 -11.59 -24.27
N LEU A 318 4.26 -10.85 -25.35
CA LEU A 318 2.89 -10.74 -25.90
C LEU A 318 2.28 -12.05 -26.49
N GLU A 319 3.01 -13.16 -26.49
CA GLU A 319 2.69 -14.41 -27.21
C GLU A 319 1.65 -15.33 -26.53
N TYR A 320 1.16 -15.02 -25.32
CA TYR A 320 0.35 -15.98 -24.51
C TYR A 320 -1.17 -15.80 -24.59
N CYS A 321 -1.65 -14.74 -25.23
CA CYS A 321 -3.07 -14.44 -25.29
C CYS A 321 -3.67 -15.14 -26.52
N SER A 322 -4.54 -16.13 -26.31
CA SER A 322 -5.23 -16.79 -27.41
C SER A 322 -6.70 -17.05 -27.10
N LEU A 323 -7.57 -16.39 -27.87
CA LEU A 323 -9.01 -16.67 -27.87
C LEU A 323 -9.35 -18.01 -28.55
N SER A 324 -8.36 -18.75 -29.07
CA SER A 324 -8.55 -20.08 -29.65
C SER A 324 -8.63 -21.21 -28.61
N MET A 325 -8.44 -20.91 -27.32
CA MET A 325 -8.55 -21.91 -26.27
C MET A 325 -10.00 -22.44 -26.13
N PRO A 326 -10.17 -23.74 -25.84
CA PRO A 326 -11.49 -24.32 -25.67
C PRO A 326 -12.19 -23.72 -24.43
N LEU A 327 -13.38 -23.16 -24.65
CA LEU A 327 -14.13 -22.40 -23.64
C LEU A 327 -14.39 -23.20 -22.35
N GLY A 328 -14.80 -24.46 -22.46
CA GLY A 328 -15.11 -25.33 -21.32
C GLY A 328 -13.92 -25.50 -20.35
N PRO A 329 -12.78 -26.04 -20.82
CA PRO A 329 -11.53 -26.10 -20.07
C PRO A 329 -11.09 -24.76 -19.47
N LEU A 330 -11.14 -23.67 -20.25
CA LEU A 330 -10.74 -22.36 -19.77
C LEU A 330 -11.63 -21.86 -18.63
N LYS A 331 -12.94 -22.02 -18.77
CA LYS A 331 -13.92 -21.67 -17.75
C LYS A 331 -13.70 -22.46 -16.45
N GLU A 332 -13.49 -23.77 -16.55
CA GLU A 332 -13.23 -24.62 -15.38
C GLU A 332 -11.94 -24.20 -14.68
N PHE A 333 -10.87 -23.93 -15.43
CA PHE A 333 -9.61 -23.44 -14.88
C PHE A 333 -9.77 -22.11 -14.16
N LEU A 334 -10.38 -21.10 -14.80
CA LEU A 334 -10.52 -19.76 -14.22
C LEU A 334 -11.42 -19.76 -12.97
N LEU A 335 -12.51 -20.55 -12.99
CA LEU A 335 -13.34 -20.73 -11.80
C LEU A 335 -12.53 -21.36 -10.66
N ALA A 336 -11.87 -22.49 -10.91
CA ALA A 336 -11.20 -23.24 -9.85
C ALA A 336 -9.95 -22.53 -9.30
N ALA A 337 -9.11 -21.97 -10.18
CA ALA A 337 -7.82 -21.39 -9.80
C ALA A 337 -7.94 -19.95 -9.27
N TRP A 338 -8.95 -19.21 -9.72
CA TRP A 338 -9.12 -17.79 -9.38
C TRP A 338 -10.40 -17.53 -8.58
N ILE A 339 -11.58 -17.64 -9.20
CA ILE A 339 -12.84 -17.12 -8.64
C ILE A 339 -13.27 -17.89 -7.38
N ASP A 340 -13.32 -19.23 -7.44
CA ASP A 340 -13.72 -20.07 -6.31
C ASP A 340 -12.73 -19.92 -5.14
N ARG A 341 -11.43 -19.71 -5.42
CA ARG A 341 -10.41 -19.45 -4.39
C ARG A 341 -10.63 -18.10 -3.71
N GLN A 342 -11.05 -17.07 -4.45
CA GLN A 342 -11.41 -15.76 -3.88
C GLN A 342 -12.68 -15.86 -3.04
N ILE A 343 -13.72 -16.54 -3.53
CA ILE A 343 -14.95 -16.84 -2.78
C ILE A 343 -14.62 -17.51 -1.44
N ALA A 344 -13.79 -18.56 -1.47
CA ALA A 344 -13.37 -19.27 -0.26
C ALA A 344 -12.60 -18.36 0.73
N TRP A 345 -11.74 -17.49 0.21
CA TRP A 345 -10.99 -16.53 1.02
C TRP A 345 -11.91 -15.51 1.70
N TYR A 346 -12.85 -14.91 0.96
CA TYR A 346 -13.82 -13.97 1.53
C TYR A 346 -14.75 -14.63 2.55
N ALA A 347 -15.20 -15.87 2.29
CA ALA A 347 -16.00 -16.63 3.23
C ALA A 347 -15.24 -16.91 4.54
N GLY A 348 -13.96 -17.32 4.45
CA GLY A 348 -13.11 -17.51 5.62
C GLY A 348 -12.85 -16.21 6.40
N THR A 349 -12.63 -15.12 5.67
CA THR A 349 -12.42 -13.78 6.23
C THR A 349 -13.65 -13.28 6.97
N ALA A 350 -14.84 -13.42 6.39
CA ALA A 350 -16.10 -13.03 7.02
C ALA A 350 -16.33 -13.79 8.34
N ARG A 351 -16.18 -15.12 8.32
CA ARG A 351 -16.34 -15.97 9.52
C ARG A 351 -15.35 -15.60 10.62
N THR A 352 -14.07 -15.49 10.26
CA THR A 352 -13.00 -15.24 11.23
C THR A 352 -13.16 -13.87 11.88
N ASN A 353 -13.43 -12.82 11.10
CA ASN A 353 -13.60 -11.47 11.63
C ASN A 353 -14.87 -11.35 12.49
N ARG A 354 -15.99 -11.98 12.10
CA ARG A 354 -17.20 -12.03 12.95
C ARG A 354 -16.92 -12.70 14.30
N ALA A 355 -16.25 -13.85 14.29
CA ALA A 355 -15.91 -14.56 15.53
C ALA A 355 -14.98 -13.73 16.45
N TRP A 356 -14.00 -13.02 15.88
CA TRP A 356 -13.14 -12.13 16.67
C TRP A 356 -13.89 -10.92 17.23
N PHE A 357 -14.81 -10.34 16.46
CA PHE A 357 -15.67 -9.27 16.94
C PHE A 357 -16.50 -9.70 18.16
N GLU A 358 -17.17 -10.85 18.06
CA GLU A 358 -18.01 -11.41 19.14
C GLU A 358 -17.17 -11.73 20.37
N ARG A 359 -16.02 -12.40 20.21
CA ARG A 359 -15.12 -12.72 21.34
C ARG A 359 -14.64 -11.48 22.09
N LEU A 360 -14.21 -10.44 21.38
CA LEU A 360 -13.74 -9.21 22.02
C LEU A 360 -14.88 -8.41 22.65
N LEU A 361 -16.08 -8.46 22.07
CA LEU A 361 -17.27 -7.85 22.66
C LEU A 361 -17.61 -8.52 23.99
N TYR A 362 -17.77 -9.85 24.00
CA TYR A 362 -18.07 -10.61 25.21
C TYR A 362 -16.97 -10.50 26.27
N ALA A 363 -15.69 -10.53 25.87
CA ALA A 363 -14.58 -10.31 26.80
C ALA A 363 -14.68 -8.93 27.47
N GLY A 364 -14.96 -7.87 26.70
CA GLY A 364 -15.16 -6.53 27.24
C GLY A 364 -16.35 -6.44 28.21
N GLU A 365 -17.48 -7.07 27.87
CA GLU A 365 -18.67 -7.11 28.73
C GLU A 365 -18.41 -7.83 30.05
N VAL A 366 -17.76 -9.01 30.01
CA VAL A 366 -17.40 -9.77 31.22
C VAL A 366 -16.47 -8.97 32.12
N VAL A 367 -15.46 -8.31 31.55
CA VAL A 367 -14.53 -7.45 32.32
C VAL A 367 -15.29 -6.28 32.96
N PHE A 368 -16.23 -5.66 32.25
CA PHE A 368 -17.02 -4.55 32.79
C PHE A 368 -17.96 -4.98 33.93
N ILE A 369 -18.60 -6.15 33.80
CA ILE A 369 -19.41 -6.74 34.88
C ILE A 369 -18.54 -7.04 36.10
N ALA A 370 -17.34 -7.60 35.90
CA ALA A 370 -16.39 -7.85 36.98
C ALA A 370 -15.96 -6.56 37.69
N THR A 371 -15.72 -5.46 36.95
CA THR A 371 -15.49 -4.13 37.53
C THR A 371 -16.65 -3.71 38.43
N LEU A 372 -17.89 -3.82 37.94
CA LEU A 372 -19.07 -3.39 38.69
C LEU A 372 -19.21 -4.16 40.01
N ILE A 373 -18.97 -5.47 39.98
CA ILE A 373 -18.99 -6.33 41.16
C ILE A 373 -17.88 -5.90 42.15
N ALA A 374 -16.65 -5.69 41.66
CA ALA A 374 -15.53 -5.24 42.48
C ALA A 374 -15.80 -3.87 43.12
N ALA A 375 -16.38 -2.94 42.36
CA ALA A 375 -16.75 -1.61 42.84
C ALA A 375 -17.83 -1.66 43.92
N ALA A 376 -18.88 -2.48 43.71
CA ALA A 376 -19.95 -2.65 44.69
C ALA A 376 -19.43 -3.32 45.98
N ALA A 377 -18.57 -4.33 45.87
CA ALA A 377 -17.94 -4.97 47.02
C ALA A 377 -17.06 -3.97 47.80
N HIS A 378 -16.21 -3.22 47.09
CA HIS A 378 -15.38 -2.18 47.69
C HIS A 378 -16.21 -1.11 48.41
N ALA A 379 -17.26 -0.59 47.76
CA ALA A 379 -18.10 0.47 48.29
C ALA A 379 -18.96 0.04 49.50
N SER A 380 -19.38 -1.24 49.54
CA SER A 380 -20.17 -1.78 50.65
C SER A 380 -19.32 -2.22 51.86
N GLY A 381 -17.99 -2.19 51.73
CA GLY A 381 -17.07 -2.76 52.74
C GLY A 381 -17.09 -4.29 52.78
N ALA A 382 -17.79 -4.95 51.86
CA ALA A 382 -17.78 -6.39 51.73
C ALA A 382 -16.38 -6.86 51.30
N GLY A 383 -15.73 -7.69 52.13
CA GLY A 383 -14.35 -8.12 51.89
C GLY A 383 -13.32 -7.04 52.19
N HIS A 384 -13.49 -6.29 53.28
CA HIS A 384 -12.54 -5.26 53.74
C HIS A 384 -11.08 -5.74 53.78
N GLU A 385 -10.87 -7.04 54.03
CA GLU A 385 -9.56 -7.72 54.08
C GLU A 385 -8.83 -7.63 52.74
N TYR A 386 -9.58 -7.51 51.64
CA TYR A 386 -9.11 -7.41 50.27
C TYR A 386 -9.33 -6.02 49.66
N ALA A 387 -9.53 -4.99 50.49
CA ALA A 387 -9.80 -3.63 50.01
C ALA A 387 -8.79 -3.11 48.97
N PRO A 388 -7.46 -3.32 49.11
CA PRO A 388 -6.48 -2.93 48.09
C PRO A 388 -6.66 -3.68 46.77
N VAL A 389 -7.01 -4.98 46.83
CA VAL A 389 -7.26 -5.80 45.63
C VAL A 389 -8.51 -5.35 44.90
N LEU A 390 -9.59 -5.08 45.65
CA LEU A 390 -10.83 -4.57 45.07
C LEU A 390 -10.62 -3.18 44.46
N ALA A 391 -9.87 -2.29 45.12
CA ALA A 391 -9.50 -0.99 44.58
C ALA A 391 -8.61 -1.09 43.32
N ALA A 392 -7.65 -2.01 43.29
CA ALA A 392 -6.84 -2.25 42.10
C ALA A 392 -7.72 -2.78 40.95
N ALA A 393 -8.62 -3.71 41.24
CA ALA A 393 -9.54 -4.25 40.24
C ALA A 393 -10.46 -3.18 39.64
N THR A 394 -10.96 -2.22 40.44
CA THR A 394 -11.80 -1.12 39.93
C THR A 394 -11.05 -0.12 39.06
N LEU A 395 -9.72 -0.03 39.16
CA LEU A 395 -8.88 0.79 38.30
C LEU A 395 -8.42 0.03 37.04
N ILE A 396 -7.98 -1.21 37.21
CA ILE A 396 -7.34 -2.00 36.15
C ILE A 396 -8.36 -2.58 35.17
N LEU A 397 -9.45 -3.16 35.65
CA LEU A 397 -10.40 -3.85 34.79
C LEU A 397 -11.07 -2.89 33.77
N PRO A 398 -11.49 -1.66 34.12
CA PRO A 398 -11.96 -0.70 33.11
C PRO A 398 -10.93 -0.34 32.07
N ALA A 399 -9.66 -0.19 32.45
CA ALA A 399 -8.57 0.09 31.51
C ALA A 399 -8.39 -1.06 30.50
N VAL A 400 -8.44 -2.30 30.98
CA VAL A 400 -8.42 -3.50 30.14
C VAL A 400 -9.64 -3.55 29.21
N ALA A 401 -10.85 -3.29 29.72
CA ALA A 401 -12.06 -3.24 28.90
C ALA A 401 -11.98 -2.15 27.81
N ALA A 402 -11.45 -0.98 28.15
CA ALA A 402 -11.22 0.11 27.21
C ALA A 402 -10.21 -0.29 26.12
N ALA A 403 -9.09 -0.93 26.50
CA ALA A 403 -8.11 -1.44 25.53
C ALA A 403 -8.69 -2.50 24.59
N LEU A 404 -9.49 -3.45 25.11
CA LEU A 404 -10.20 -4.44 24.28
C LEU A 404 -11.18 -3.77 23.31
N GLY A 405 -11.94 -2.78 23.77
CA GLY A 405 -12.85 -1.98 22.95
C GLY A 405 -12.12 -1.20 21.86
N ALA A 406 -10.96 -0.62 22.18
CA ALA A 406 -10.12 0.10 21.25
C ALA A 406 -9.50 -0.82 20.19
N VAL A 407 -8.97 -1.99 20.59
CA VAL A 407 -8.47 -3.02 19.67
C VAL A 407 -9.59 -3.51 18.74
N ARG A 408 -10.78 -3.79 19.27
CA ARG A 408 -11.95 -4.21 18.47
C ARG A 408 -12.32 -3.17 17.41
N THR A 409 -12.29 -1.88 17.79
CA THR A 409 -12.61 -0.77 16.89
C THR A 409 -11.51 -0.56 15.85
N GLN A 410 -10.25 -0.50 16.27
CA GLN A 410 -9.10 -0.32 15.39
C GLN A 410 -8.97 -1.44 14.35
N ARG A 411 -9.26 -2.68 14.73
CA ARG A 411 -9.18 -3.85 13.82
C ARG A 411 -10.35 -3.93 12.84
N GLU A 412 -11.39 -3.12 13.02
CA GLU A 412 -12.57 -3.05 12.16
C GLU A 412 -13.18 -4.42 11.84
N TYR A 413 -13.18 -5.35 12.82
CA TYR A 413 -13.59 -6.73 12.59
C TYR A 413 -15.01 -6.81 11.99
N ARG A 414 -15.95 -6.02 12.51
CA ARG A 414 -17.33 -5.98 12.01
C ARG A 414 -17.39 -5.49 10.56
N GLN A 415 -16.78 -4.34 10.28
CA GLN A 415 -16.83 -3.73 8.95
C GLN A 415 -16.13 -4.62 7.91
N THR A 416 -15.00 -5.24 8.27
CA THR A 416 -14.31 -6.22 7.44
C THR A 416 -15.16 -7.45 7.17
N ALA A 417 -15.88 -7.97 8.17
CA ALA A 417 -16.76 -9.13 8.00
C ALA A 417 -17.96 -8.83 7.09
N GLU A 418 -18.59 -7.66 7.26
CA GLU A 418 -19.70 -7.20 6.43
C GLU A 418 -19.28 -7.01 4.97
N ARG A 419 -18.15 -6.33 4.73
CA ARG A 419 -17.58 -6.16 3.38
C ARG A 419 -17.24 -7.49 2.73
N ALA A 420 -16.57 -8.39 3.46
CA ALA A 420 -16.26 -9.73 2.95
C ALA A 420 -17.51 -10.53 2.60
N SER A 421 -18.60 -10.38 3.37
CA SER A 421 -19.89 -11.01 3.07
C SER A 421 -20.55 -10.44 1.81
N ARG A 422 -20.47 -9.11 1.60
CA ARG A 422 -20.96 -8.47 0.36
C ARG A 422 -20.18 -8.96 -0.86
N MET A 423 -18.86 -9.02 -0.76
CA MET A 423 -18.01 -9.48 -1.85
C MET A 423 -18.22 -10.97 -2.14
N LEU A 424 -18.38 -11.80 -1.11
CA LEU A 424 -18.76 -13.21 -1.25
C LEU A 424 -20.02 -13.37 -2.09
N ASN A 425 -21.08 -12.62 -1.77
CA ASN A 425 -22.34 -12.69 -2.51
C ASN A 425 -22.17 -12.24 -3.97
N ARG A 426 -21.45 -11.12 -4.19
CA ARG A 426 -21.21 -10.58 -5.53
C ARG A 426 -20.41 -11.55 -6.41
N LEU A 427 -19.28 -12.07 -5.90
CA LEU A 427 -18.45 -13.01 -6.65
C LEU A 427 -19.15 -14.35 -6.86
N SER A 428 -19.99 -14.80 -5.92
CA SER A 428 -20.77 -16.03 -6.10
C SER A 428 -21.80 -15.90 -7.23
N SER A 429 -22.45 -14.73 -7.36
CA SER A 429 -23.34 -14.44 -8.50
C SER A 429 -22.57 -14.48 -9.82
N ILE A 430 -21.44 -13.77 -9.89
CA ILE A 430 -20.60 -13.73 -11.09
C ILE A 430 -20.08 -15.14 -11.43
N ALA A 431 -19.69 -15.95 -10.44
CA ALA A 431 -19.25 -17.32 -10.67
C ALA A 431 -20.35 -18.20 -11.28
N LEU A 432 -21.60 -18.02 -10.86
CA LEU A 432 -22.75 -18.74 -11.45
C LEU A 432 -23.00 -18.30 -12.90
N GLU A 433 -22.87 -17.01 -13.18
CA GLU A 433 -22.99 -16.47 -14.54
C GLU A 433 -21.85 -16.96 -15.44
N ILE A 434 -20.61 -16.98 -14.94
CA ILE A 434 -19.45 -17.55 -15.65
C ILE A 434 -19.74 -19.01 -16.00
N ARG A 435 -20.24 -19.82 -15.05
CA ARG A 435 -20.61 -21.23 -15.30
C ARG A 435 -21.60 -21.39 -16.47
N ARG A 436 -22.52 -20.42 -16.64
CA ARG A 436 -23.54 -20.40 -17.69
C ARG A 436 -23.10 -19.76 -19.01
N ALA A 437 -21.96 -19.07 -19.04
CA ALA A 437 -21.46 -18.45 -20.27
C ALA A 437 -21.23 -19.52 -21.36
N GLU A 438 -21.78 -19.26 -22.54
CA GLU A 438 -21.74 -20.13 -23.73
C GLU A 438 -20.73 -19.66 -24.79
N ASP A 439 -20.26 -18.42 -24.68
CA ASP A 439 -19.33 -17.80 -25.61
C ASP A 439 -18.17 -17.06 -24.90
N MET A 440 -17.09 -16.82 -25.65
CA MET A 440 -15.88 -16.18 -25.13
C MET A 440 -16.08 -14.69 -24.78
N PRO A 441 -16.76 -13.86 -25.60
CA PRO A 441 -17.07 -12.47 -25.23
C PRO A 441 -17.80 -12.33 -23.89
N THR A 442 -18.82 -13.15 -23.64
CA THR A 442 -19.58 -13.17 -22.39
C THR A 442 -18.69 -13.56 -21.22
N LEU A 443 -17.86 -14.60 -21.37
CA LEU A 443 -16.87 -14.97 -20.36
C LEU A 443 -15.94 -13.80 -20.05
N CYS A 444 -15.39 -13.13 -21.08
CA CYS A 444 -14.48 -12.01 -20.88
C CYS A 444 -15.13 -10.85 -20.14
N ALA A 445 -16.36 -10.48 -20.50
CA ALA A 445 -17.12 -9.43 -19.83
C ALA A 445 -17.34 -9.76 -18.34
N LEU A 446 -17.68 -11.01 -18.01
CA LEU A 446 -17.89 -11.44 -16.62
C LEU A 446 -16.59 -11.46 -15.80
N LEU A 447 -15.46 -11.85 -16.40
CA LEU A 447 -14.15 -11.79 -15.75
C LEU A 447 -13.72 -10.34 -15.50
N GLY A 448 -13.99 -9.43 -16.45
CA GLY A 448 -13.81 -7.99 -16.28
C GLY A 448 -14.64 -7.45 -15.11
N GLN A 449 -15.92 -7.83 -15.02
CA GLN A 449 -16.79 -7.46 -13.88
C GLN A 449 -16.28 -8.01 -12.54
N ALA A 450 -15.74 -9.23 -12.52
CA ALA A 450 -15.14 -9.80 -11.32
C ALA A 450 -13.93 -8.97 -10.87
N ASP A 451 -13.03 -8.66 -11.81
CA ASP A 451 -11.84 -7.85 -11.54
C ASP A 451 -12.19 -6.44 -11.05
N GLU A 452 -13.10 -5.76 -11.74
CA GLU A 452 -13.60 -4.43 -11.35
C GLU A 452 -14.21 -4.45 -9.94
N ALA A 453 -15.02 -5.47 -9.61
CA ALA A 453 -15.61 -5.61 -8.29
C ALA A 453 -14.52 -5.77 -7.20
N MET A 454 -13.52 -6.61 -7.45
CA MET A 454 -12.40 -6.79 -6.51
C MET A 454 -11.56 -5.51 -6.38
N LEU A 455 -11.27 -4.83 -7.48
CA LEU A 455 -10.48 -3.59 -7.48
C LEU A 455 -11.20 -2.45 -6.77
N ARG A 456 -12.50 -2.27 -7.05
CA ARG A 456 -13.34 -1.25 -6.41
C ARG A 456 -13.35 -1.41 -4.89
N GLU A 457 -13.50 -2.63 -4.39
CA GLU A 457 -13.43 -2.90 -2.95
C GLU A 457 -12.06 -2.50 -2.37
N GLN A 458 -10.95 -2.77 -3.07
CA GLN A 458 -9.62 -2.35 -2.60
C GLN A 458 -9.44 -0.82 -2.63
N GLN A 459 -10.00 -0.14 -3.62
CA GLN A 459 -9.97 1.32 -3.74
C GLN A 459 -10.80 1.99 -2.64
N GLU A 460 -12.01 1.50 -2.38
CA GLU A 460 -12.86 1.98 -1.28
C GLU A 460 -12.14 1.88 0.07
N TRP A 461 -11.37 0.82 0.30
CA TRP A 461 -10.48 0.72 1.45
C TRP A 461 -9.49 1.89 1.49
N ARG A 462 -8.73 2.12 0.41
CA ARG A 462 -7.73 3.20 0.36
C ARG A 462 -8.35 4.56 0.68
N VAL A 463 -9.53 4.84 0.13
CA VAL A 463 -10.25 6.10 0.34
C VAL A 463 -10.64 6.29 1.81
N VAL A 464 -11.30 5.29 2.41
CA VAL A 464 -11.75 5.37 3.81
C VAL A 464 -10.58 5.63 4.75
N PHE A 465 -9.44 4.99 4.52
CA PHE A 465 -8.27 5.18 5.37
C PHE A 465 -7.54 6.51 5.12
N ARG A 466 -7.47 6.98 3.87
CA ARG A 466 -6.86 8.28 3.54
C ARG A 466 -7.63 9.45 4.15
N PHE A 467 -8.96 9.39 4.19
CA PHE A 467 -9.78 10.43 4.83
C PHE A 467 -9.62 10.43 6.35
N ARG A 468 -9.49 9.28 6.99
CA ARG A 468 -9.26 9.22 8.45
C ARG A 468 -7.88 9.71 8.87
N GLU A 469 -6.84 9.50 8.05
CA GLU A 469 -5.54 10.13 8.30
C GLU A 469 -5.65 11.66 8.31
N LEU A 470 -6.51 12.24 7.47
CA LEU A 470 -6.74 13.69 7.40
C LEU A 470 -7.58 14.24 8.57
N GLU A 471 -8.56 13.49 9.08
CA GLU A 471 -9.39 13.90 10.23
C GLU A 471 -8.65 13.79 11.58
N SER A 472 -7.58 12.98 11.64
CA SER A 472 -6.74 12.80 12.83
C SER A 472 -5.56 13.79 12.93
N LEU A 473 -5.47 14.75 11.99
CA LEU A 473 -4.51 15.85 11.95
C LEU A 473 -5.19 17.18 12.32
#